data_AF-A0A327X8U9-F1
#
_entry.id   AF-A0A327X8U9-F1
#
_cell.length_a   1.000
_cell.length_b   1.000
_cell.length_c   1.000
_cell.angle_alpha   90.00
_cell.angle_beta   90.00
_cell.angle_gamma   90.00
#
_symmetry.space_group_name_H-M   'P 1'
#
loop_
_entity.id
_entity.type
_entity.pdbx_description
1 polymer ?
#
loop_
_entity_poly.entity_id
_entity_poly.type
_entity_poly.pdbx_seq_one_letter_code
_entity_poly.pdbx_strand_id
1 'polypeptide(L)'
;MKKVSYDSIKADQAWLTVAQHLQRRNQLIAEGIYFLEKHPADHSLVGRLVVIQYHLRSTIRQLVNDTSAMGPVTQLRQQVKQQWMMVHQVTFLLRQIDDELAKIGVKSPVFRSWMHLKQTQFSYKAPVSVQLN
;
A
#
# COMPACT_ATOMS: atom_id res chain seq x y z
N MET A 1 30.42 16.08 -1.45
CA MET A 1 29.44 15.38 -2.32
C MET A 1 28.87 14.18 -1.56
N LYS A 2 27.55 14.10 -1.37
CA LYS A 2 26.91 12.90 -0.80
C LYS A 2 27.17 11.73 -1.76
N LYS A 3 27.83 10.68 -1.30
CA LYS A 3 28.02 9.45 -2.08
C LYS A 3 26.65 8.78 -2.23
N VAL A 4 26.07 8.84 -3.42
CA VAL A 4 24.85 8.09 -3.78
C VAL A 4 25.31 6.74 -4.32
N SER A 5 24.77 5.64 -3.80
CA SER A 5 25.04 4.30 -4.33
C SER A 5 23.92 3.87 -5.26
N TYR A 6 24.21 2.93 -6.17
CA TYR A 6 23.17 2.32 -7.00
C TYR A 6 22.05 1.69 -6.16
N ASP A 7 22.41 1.08 -5.03
CA ASP A 7 21.45 0.47 -4.10
C ASP A 7 20.55 1.50 -3.41
N SER A 8 21.06 2.71 -3.11
CA SER A 8 20.22 3.78 -2.55
C SER A 8 19.19 4.29 -3.57
N ILE A 9 19.58 4.41 -4.85
CA ILE A 9 18.64 4.80 -5.92
C ILE A 9 17.54 3.75 -6.07
N LYS A 10 17.89 2.46 -6.05
CA LYS A 10 16.90 1.36 -6.10
C LYS A 10 15.94 1.38 -4.90
N ALA A 11 16.47 1.59 -3.70
CA ALA A 11 15.65 1.66 -2.49
C ALA A 11 14.66 2.83 -2.55
N ASP A 12 15.10 4.00 -3.03
CA ASP A 12 14.24 5.17 -3.22
C ASP A 12 13.15 4.92 -4.28
N GLN A 13 13.50 4.32 -5.41
CA GLN A 13 12.52 3.95 -6.45
C GLN A 13 11.48 2.95 -5.90
N ALA A 14 11.93 1.92 -5.19
CA ALA A 14 11.05 0.94 -4.57
C ALA A 14 10.12 1.59 -3.53
N TRP A 15 10.63 2.53 -2.74
CA TRP A 15 9.83 3.29 -1.79
C TRP A 15 8.72 4.09 -2.48
N LEU A 16 9.05 4.82 -3.55
CA LEU A 16 8.06 5.57 -4.33
C LEU A 16 6.95 4.66 -4.88
N THR A 17 7.33 3.52 -5.47
CA THR A 17 6.36 2.56 -6.01
C THR A 17 5.44 2.02 -4.92
N VAL A 18 6.00 1.60 -3.79
CA VAL A 18 5.22 1.01 -2.69
C VAL A 18 4.33 2.05 -2.00
N ALA A 19 4.79 3.30 -1.86
CA ALA A 19 3.98 4.41 -1.35
C ALA A 19 2.78 4.73 -2.27
N GLN A 20 2.99 4.75 -3.59
CA GLN A 20 1.89 4.92 -4.55
C GLN A 20 0.88 3.79 -4.47
N HIS A 21 1.35 2.55 -4.36
CA HIS A 21 0.46 1.40 -4.17
C HIS A 21 -0.36 1.53 -2.88
N LEU A 22 0.26 1.93 -1.78
CA LEU A 22 -0.37 2.15 -0.49
C LEU A 22 -1.48 3.21 -0.56
N GLN A 23 -1.20 4.34 -1.21
CA GLN A 23 -2.18 5.40 -1.42
C GLN A 23 -3.39 4.88 -2.21
N ARG A 24 -3.16 4.13 -3.29
CA ARG A 24 -4.24 3.52 -4.09
C ARG A 24 -5.08 2.53 -3.27
N ARG A 25 -4.46 1.69 -2.43
CA ARG A 25 -5.22 0.76 -1.56
C ARG A 25 -6.05 1.50 -0.52
N ASN A 26 -5.50 2.55 0.09
CA ASN A 26 -6.26 3.37 1.05
C ASN A 26 -7.48 4.04 0.37
N GLN A 27 -7.31 4.52 -0.86
CA GLN A 27 -8.42 5.05 -1.66
C GLN A 27 -9.45 3.97 -2.00
N LEU A 28 -9.00 2.80 -2.45
CA LEU A 28 -9.88 1.67 -2.78
C LEU A 28 -10.72 1.23 -1.57
N ILE A 29 -10.13 1.18 -0.37
CA ILE A 29 -10.85 0.88 0.87
C ILE A 29 -11.91 1.95 1.15
N ALA A 30 -11.57 3.24 1.01
CA ALA A 30 -12.51 4.34 1.24
C ALA A 30 -13.70 4.29 0.27
N GLU A 31 -13.43 4.08 -1.02
CA GLU A 31 -14.48 3.90 -2.03
C GLU A 31 -15.32 2.64 -1.77
N GLY A 32 -14.70 1.57 -1.26
CA GLY A 32 -15.36 0.32 -0.91
C GLY A 32 -16.31 0.46 0.28
N ILE A 33 -15.92 1.23 1.30
CA ILE A 33 -16.79 1.61 2.42
C ILE A 33 -18.03 2.32 1.89
N TYR A 34 -17.83 3.38 1.10
CA TYR A 34 -18.92 4.15 0.50
C TYR A 34 -19.82 3.31 -0.40
N PHE A 35 -19.25 2.37 -1.16
CA PHE A 35 -20.00 1.43 -1.96
C PHE A 35 -20.88 0.52 -1.10
N LEU A 36 -20.31 -0.10 -0.07
CA LEU A 36 -21.03 -1.03 0.81
C LEU A 36 -22.10 -0.34 1.67
N GLU A 37 -21.90 0.92 2.04
CA GLU A 37 -22.92 1.72 2.75
C GLU A 37 -24.22 1.84 1.96
N LYS A 38 -24.15 1.81 0.62
CA LYS A 38 -25.31 1.86 -0.28
C LYS A 38 -25.97 0.49 -0.52
N HIS A 39 -25.41 -0.59 0.04
CA HIS A 39 -25.90 -1.96 -0.15
C HIS A 39 -26.29 -2.56 1.20
N PRO A 40 -27.57 -2.44 1.62
CA PRO A 40 -28.03 -2.85 2.96
C PRO A 40 -27.73 -4.32 3.30
N ALA A 41 -27.78 -5.21 2.30
CA ALA A 41 -27.49 -6.63 2.47
C ALA A 41 -26.04 -6.90 2.91
N ASP A 42 -25.11 -6.00 2.58
CA ASP A 42 -23.68 -6.15 2.83
C ASP A 42 -23.17 -5.18 3.90
N HIS A 43 -24.06 -4.49 4.62
CA HIS A 43 -23.68 -3.41 5.54
C HIS A 43 -22.74 -3.89 6.66
N SER A 44 -22.85 -5.15 7.09
CA SER A 44 -21.93 -5.74 8.08
C SER A 44 -20.45 -5.76 7.62
N LEU A 45 -20.21 -5.74 6.31
CA LEU A 45 -18.86 -5.71 5.73
C LEU A 45 -18.23 -4.31 5.78
N VAL A 46 -19.04 -3.24 5.91
CA VAL A 46 -18.57 -1.86 6.10
C VAL A 46 -17.66 -1.77 7.32
N GLY A 47 -18.12 -2.29 8.47
CA GLY A 47 -17.36 -2.26 9.72
C GLY A 47 -15.99 -2.93 9.58
N ARG A 48 -15.90 -4.02 8.81
CA ARG A 48 -14.63 -4.71 8.54
C ARG A 48 -13.67 -3.84 7.71
N LEU A 49 -14.16 -3.18 6.67
CA LEU A 49 -13.33 -2.24 5.89
C LEU A 49 -12.87 -1.04 6.71
N VAL A 50 -13.74 -0.49 7.58
CA VAL A 50 -13.38 0.61 8.48
C VAL A 50 -12.25 0.19 9.42
N VAL A 51 -12.32 -1.01 10.00
CA VAL A 51 -11.27 -1.58 10.85
C VAL A 51 -9.96 -1.75 10.07
N ILE A 52 -10.01 -2.29 8.85
CA ILE A 52 -8.83 -2.40 7.98
C ILE A 52 -8.22 -1.03 7.69
N GLN A 53 -9.06 -0.03 7.37
CA GLN A 53 -8.59 1.34 7.10
C GLN A 53 -7.93 1.97 8.33
N TYR A 54 -8.50 1.74 9.52
CA TYR A 54 -7.92 2.19 10.77
C TYR A 54 -6.53 1.57 11.02
N HIS A 55 -6.42 0.25 10.89
CA HIS A 55 -5.15 -0.45 11.07
C HIS A 55 -4.10 0.01 10.06
N LEU A 56 -4.48 0.18 8.80
CA LEU A 56 -3.61 0.73 7.77
C LEU A 56 -3.02 2.09 8.20
N ARG A 57 -3.86 3.04 8.58
CA ARG A 57 -3.42 4.37 9.03
C ARG A 57 -2.56 4.30 10.29
N SER A 58 -2.88 3.40 11.22
CA SER A 58 -2.11 3.19 12.44
C SER A 58 -0.70 2.65 12.14
N THR A 59 -0.60 1.58 11.35
CA THR A 59 0.68 0.97 10.96
C THR A 59 1.55 1.96 10.18
N ILE A 60 0.98 2.77 9.28
CA ILE A 60 1.75 3.80 8.57
C ILE A 60 2.32 4.84 9.54
N ARG A 61 1.50 5.33 10.48
CA ARG A 61 1.97 6.29 11.49
C ARG A 61 3.10 5.69 12.33
N GLN A 62 2.96 4.43 12.74
CA GLN A 62 4.02 3.73 13.48
C GLN A 62 5.31 3.65 12.64
N LEU A 63 5.23 3.22 11.38
CA LEU A 63 6.40 3.14 10.49
C LEU A 63 7.09 4.50 10.33
N VAL A 64 6.33 5.58 10.18
CA VAL A 64 6.86 6.95 10.09
C VAL A 64 7.53 7.36 11.39
N ASN A 65 6.90 7.08 12.53
CA ASN A 65 7.44 7.39 13.84
C ASN A 65 8.74 6.62 14.13
N ASP A 66 8.76 5.32 13.85
CA ASP A 66 9.95 4.47 14.02
C ASP A 66 11.11 4.99 13.16
N THR A 67 10.81 5.41 11.93
CA THR A 67 11.82 5.98 11.03
C THR A 67 12.35 7.32 11.53
N SER A 68 11.47 8.15 12.10
CA SER A 68 11.83 9.48 12.61
C SER A 68 12.60 9.42 13.94
N ALA A 69 12.27 8.45 14.79
CA ALA A 69 12.90 8.23 16.09
C ALA A 69 14.34 7.69 15.99
N MET A 70 14.72 7.04 14.89
CA MET A 70 16.05 6.46 14.69
C MET A 70 17.16 7.50 14.46
N GLY A 71 16.83 8.79 14.31
CA GLY A 71 17.79 9.88 14.15
C GLY A 71 18.58 9.82 12.83
N PRO A 72 19.51 10.76 12.59
CA PRO A 72 20.33 10.76 11.39
C PRO A 72 21.34 9.60 11.43
N VAL A 73 21.01 8.51 10.74
CA VAL A 73 21.94 7.39 10.52
C VAL A 73 23.16 7.90 9.75
N THR A 74 24.35 7.82 10.33
CA THR A 74 25.58 8.38 9.74
C THR A 74 26.20 7.50 8.65
N GLN A 75 25.76 6.24 8.53
CA GLN A 75 26.28 5.29 7.55
C GLN A 75 25.26 5.00 6.44
N LEU A 76 25.61 5.30 5.18
CA LEU A 76 24.79 5.07 3.99
C LEU A 76 24.27 3.62 3.90
N ARG A 77 25.10 2.63 4.23
CA ARG A 77 24.70 1.21 4.18
C ARG A 77 23.55 0.89 5.15
N GLN A 78 23.57 1.50 6.33
CA GLN A 78 22.51 1.32 7.32
C GLN A 78 21.22 2.03 6.90
N GLN A 79 21.32 3.22 6.29
CA GLN A 79 20.18 3.93 5.70
C GLN A 79 19.50 3.08 4.61
N VAL A 80 20.27 2.56 3.65
CA VAL A 80 19.74 1.73 2.57
C VAL A 80 19.08 0.46 3.10
N LYS A 81 19.70 -0.21 4.09
CA LYS A 81 19.11 -1.37 4.76
C LYS A 81 17.75 -1.02 5.39
N GLN A 82 17.65 0.13 6.05
CA GLN A 82 16.42 0.60 6.68
C GLN A 82 15.34 0.91 5.66
N GLN A 83 15.69 1.61 4.56
CA GLN A 83 14.77 1.86 3.46
C GLN A 83 14.20 0.56 2.88
N TRP A 84 15.05 -0.44 2.67
CA TRP A 84 14.58 -1.76 2.24
C TRP A 84 13.64 -2.39 3.26
N MET A 85 13.94 -2.31 4.57
CA MET A 85 13.05 -2.85 5.60
C MET A 85 11.65 -2.22 5.52
N MET A 86 11.58 -0.89 5.36
CA MET A 86 10.30 -0.19 5.20
C MET A 86 9.55 -0.65 3.94
N VAL A 87 10.26 -0.74 2.80
CA VAL A 87 9.69 -1.26 1.54
C VAL A 87 9.07 -2.64 1.75
N HIS A 88 9.75 -3.54 2.45
CA HIS A 88 9.25 -4.89 2.73
C HIS A 88 8.02 -4.87 3.66
N GLN A 89 8.07 -4.09 4.74
CA GLN A 89 6.95 -3.96 5.69
C GLN A 89 5.69 -3.44 5.01
N VAL A 90 5.81 -2.39 4.19
CA VAL A 90 4.65 -1.84 3.47
C VAL A 90 4.17 -2.81 2.37
N THR A 91 5.07 -3.50 1.69
CA THR A 91 4.70 -4.55 0.72
C THR A 91 3.91 -5.68 1.37
N PHE A 92 4.30 -6.11 2.58
CA PHE A 92 3.57 -7.12 3.33
C PHE A 92 2.19 -6.62 3.75
N LEU A 93 2.09 -5.39 4.26
CA LEU A 93 0.82 -4.76 4.61
C LEU A 93 -0.14 -4.67 3.41
N LEU A 94 0.38 -4.32 2.23
CA LEU A 94 -0.38 -4.29 0.99
C LEU A 94 -0.97 -5.66 0.64
N ARG A 95 -0.20 -6.74 0.79
CA ARG A 95 -0.70 -8.10 0.55
C ARG A 95 -1.79 -8.48 1.55
N GLN A 96 -1.62 -8.15 2.83
CA GLN A 96 -2.64 -8.40 3.86
C GLN A 96 -3.95 -7.66 3.54
N ILE A 97 -3.86 -6.42 3.05
CA ILE A 97 -5.05 -5.67 2.59
C ILE A 97 -5.70 -6.39 1.41
N ASP A 98 -4.92 -6.77 0.40
CA ASP A 98 -5.43 -7.43 -0.79
C ASP A 98 -6.12 -8.77 -0.42
N ASP A 99 -5.57 -9.53 0.53
CA ASP A 99 -6.18 -10.77 1.08
C ASP A 99 -7.49 -10.49 1.83
N GLU A 100 -7.54 -9.48 2.68
CA GLU A 100 -8.76 -9.12 3.41
C GLU A 100 -9.88 -8.63 2.46
N LEU A 101 -9.52 -7.84 1.45
CA LEU A 101 -10.45 -7.42 0.39
C LEU A 101 -10.99 -8.62 -0.40
N ALA A 102 -10.14 -9.59 -0.72
CA ALA A 102 -10.57 -10.84 -1.36
C ALA A 102 -11.54 -11.63 -0.48
N LYS A 103 -11.26 -11.76 0.83
CA LYS A 103 -12.17 -12.43 1.79
C LYS A 103 -13.52 -11.72 1.90
N ILE A 104 -13.56 -10.39 1.78
CA ILE A 104 -14.81 -9.63 1.74
C ILE A 104 -15.55 -9.89 0.42
N GLY A 105 -14.85 -9.93 -0.71
CA GLY A 105 -15.42 -10.29 -2.01
C GLY A 105 -16.01 -11.70 -2.07
N VAL A 106 -15.48 -12.66 -1.31
CA VAL A 106 -16.10 -13.99 -1.18
C VAL A 106 -17.47 -13.90 -0.48
N LYS A 107 -17.64 -12.97 0.47
CA LYS A 107 -18.87 -12.79 1.23
C LYS A 107 -19.92 -11.94 0.49
N SER A 108 -19.50 -11.06 -0.41
CA SER A 108 -20.38 -10.24 -1.24
C SER A 108 -19.99 -10.34 -2.73
N PRO A 109 -20.77 -11.07 -3.54
CA PRO A 109 -20.56 -11.14 -4.99
C PRO A 109 -20.66 -9.77 -5.67
N VAL A 110 -21.50 -8.88 -5.13
CA VAL A 110 -21.70 -7.51 -5.61
C VAL A 110 -20.43 -6.68 -5.37
N PHE A 111 -19.87 -6.74 -4.16
CA PHE A 111 -18.59 -6.12 -3.84
C PHE A 111 -17.43 -6.67 -4.67
N ARG A 112 -17.38 -8.00 -4.88
CA ARG A 112 -16.36 -8.62 -5.72
C ARG A 112 -16.39 -8.10 -7.15
N SER A 113 -17.59 -7.95 -7.72
CA SER A 113 -17.77 -7.44 -9.08
C SER A 113 -17.34 -5.97 -9.17
N TRP A 114 -17.72 -5.16 -8.18
CA TRP A 114 -17.26 -3.78 -8.06
C TRP A 114 -15.73 -3.68 -7.93
N MET A 115 -15.11 -4.51 -7.10
CA MET A 115 -13.66 -4.60 -6.94
C MET A 115 -12.95 -4.94 -8.25
N HIS A 116 -13.48 -5.86 -9.04
CA HIS A 116 -12.90 -6.23 -10.34
C HIS A 116 -12.91 -5.03 -11.33
N LEU A 117 -14.01 -4.28 -11.37
CA LEU A 117 -14.11 -3.05 -12.17
C LEU A 117 -13.08 -2.02 -11.73
N LYS A 118 -12.92 -1.82 -10.42
CA LYS A 118 -11.95 -0.87 -9.86
C LYS A 118 -10.50 -1.31 -10.08
N GLN A 119 -10.17 -2.59 -9.91
CA GLN A 119 -8.82 -3.11 -10.19
C GLN A 119 -8.41 -2.88 -11.64
N THR A 120 -9.35 -2.95 -12.59
CA THR A 120 -9.08 -2.61 -14.00
C THR A 120 -8.70 -1.14 -14.18
N GLN A 121 -9.26 -0.23 -13.37
CA GLN A 121 -8.93 1.20 -13.34
C GLN A 121 -7.60 1.49 -12.60
N PHE A 122 -7.26 0.68 -11.59
CA PHE A 122 -6.04 0.85 -10.78
C PHE A 122 -4.83 0.06 -11.29
N SER A 123 -5.01 -0.84 -12.25
CA SER A 123 -3.95 -1.58 -12.93
C SER A 123 -2.99 -0.60 -13.59
N TYR A 124 -1.82 -0.47 -12.99
CA TYR A 124 -0.68 0.25 -13.54
C TYR A 124 -0.26 -0.43 -14.85
N LYS A 125 -0.48 0.23 -15.98
CA LYS A 125 0.32 -0.06 -17.19
C LYS A 125 1.71 0.50 -16.91
N ALA A 126 2.70 -0.38 -16.73
CA ALA A 126 4.08 0.08 -16.74
C ALA A 126 4.32 0.86 -18.03
N PRO A 127 4.90 2.07 -17.98
CA PRO A 127 5.37 2.73 -19.18
C PRO A 127 6.33 1.75 -19.85
N VAL A 128 6.05 1.49 -21.14
CA VAL A 128 6.84 0.63 -22.01
C VAL A 128 8.30 0.97 -21.82
N SER A 129 9.10 -0.06 -21.50
CA SER A 129 10.55 -0.10 -21.34
C SER A 129 11.28 1.17 -21.80
N VAL A 130 11.90 1.88 -20.86
CA VAL A 130 13.02 2.77 -21.19
C VAL A 130 14.15 1.86 -21.70
N GLN A 131 14.28 1.77 -23.02
CA GLN A 131 15.49 1.21 -23.64
C GLN A 131 16.61 2.20 -23.37
N LEU A 132 17.57 1.78 -22.55
CA LEU A 132 18.84 2.47 -22.38
C LEU A 132 19.70 2.06 -23.59
N ASN A 133 19.95 3.01 -24.49
CA ASN A 133 20.98 2.92 -25.51
C ASN A 133 22.37 3.15 -24.89
#